data_AF-A0A2V2YUD4-F1
#
_entry.id   AF-A0A2V2YUD4-F1
#
_cell.length_a   1.000
_cell.length_b   1.000
_cell.length_c   1.000
_cell.angle_alpha   90.00
_cell.angle_beta   90.00
_cell.angle_gamma   90.00
#
_symmetry.space_group_name_H-M   'P 1'
#
loop_
_entity.id
_entity.type
_entity.pdbx_description
1 polymer ?
#
loop_
_entity_poly.entity_id
_entity_poly.type
_entity_poly.pdbx_seq_one_letter_code
_entity_poly.pdbx_strand_id
1 'polypeptide(L)'
;MKKVIFGLLGTIILLLCSNLMIKGTYWLIAQIFDYTTYSYSLSYISGWSLRLLIVLAIVYSILAYSRYGQLTGFGKKALIGLLIVCSVGVIVPYFNYTAAGEAGIVRQKLWSRDTYKWSDVSSVSTYAYFPDRGYSLFNGSRRNGIKVDKPKMEYTLHYTDGRSMNVWDRLSHVVKLHELVKAKGIPIEHQAVDSRILTEPGLYLRGDSRQLKDIFGIEMKDWN
;
A
#
# COMPACT_ATOMS: atom_id res chain seq x y z
N MET A 1 21.47 31.77 -6.58
CA MET A 1 21.48 30.46 -7.27
C MET A 1 21.90 29.29 -6.39
N LYS A 2 23.07 29.27 -5.72
CA LYS A 2 23.50 28.13 -4.88
C LYS A 2 22.45 27.67 -3.85
N LYS A 3 21.85 28.59 -3.08
CA LYS A 3 20.78 28.30 -2.09
C LYS A 3 19.53 27.63 -2.70
N VAL A 4 19.19 28.00 -3.93
CA VAL A 4 18.05 27.45 -4.67
C VAL A 4 18.35 26.02 -5.13
N ILE A 5 19.55 25.79 -5.66
CA ILE A 5 20.00 24.46 -6.08
C ILE A 5 20.05 23.51 -4.88
N PHE A 6 20.57 23.96 -3.73
CA PHE A 6 20.54 23.19 -2.49
C PHE A 6 19.12 22.87 -2.02
N GLY A 7 18.17 23.81 -2.11
CA GLY A 7 16.77 23.57 -1.77
C GLY A 7 16.10 22.53 -2.69
N LEU A 8 16.36 22.60 -4.00
CA LEU A 8 15.90 21.60 -4.98
C LEU A 8 16.48 20.22 -4.70
N LEU A 9 17.80 20.12 -4.47
CA LEU A 9 18.46 18.86 -4.11
C LEU A 9 17.91 18.27 -2.80
N GLY A 10 17.77 19.08 -1.75
CA GLY A 10 17.19 18.65 -0.48
C GLY A 10 15.76 18.13 -0.63
N THR A 11 14.99 18.72 -1.55
CA THR A 11 13.62 18.28 -1.85
C THR A 11 13.62 16.95 -2.60
N ILE A 12 14.48 16.78 -3.60
CA ILE A 12 14.62 15.51 -4.31
C ILE A 12 14.98 14.40 -3.33
N ILE A 13 15.91 14.65 -2.41
CA ILE A 13 16.27 13.72 -1.34
C ILE A 13 15.06 13.42 -0.45
N LEU A 14 14.34 14.44 0.04
CA LEU A 14 13.12 14.25 0.85
C LEU A 14 12.04 13.43 0.12
N LEU A 15 11.82 13.69 -1.17
CA LEU A 15 10.85 12.96 -1.99
C LEU A 15 11.26 11.49 -2.17
N LEU A 16 12.55 11.22 -2.38
CA LEU A 16 13.09 9.86 -2.47
C LEU A 16 13.00 9.14 -1.12
N CYS A 17 13.28 9.83 -0.01
CA CYS A 17 13.22 9.28 1.34
C CYS A 17 11.78 9.14 1.88
N SER A 18 10.79 9.85 1.33
CA SER A 18 9.40 9.83 1.82
C SER A 18 8.81 8.42 1.89
N ASN A 19 9.07 7.59 0.88
CA ASN A 19 8.63 6.19 0.87
C ASN A 19 9.30 5.35 1.95
N LEU A 20 10.58 5.61 2.23
CA LEU A 20 11.31 4.92 3.30
C LEU A 20 10.78 5.33 4.67
N MET A 21 10.51 6.63 4.87
CA MET A 21 9.90 7.14 6.11
C MET A 21 8.52 6.54 6.34
N ILE A 22 7.64 6.53 5.34
CA ILE A 22 6.30 5.93 5.43
C ILE A 22 6.39 4.43 5.78
N LYS A 23 7.24 3.68 5.07
CA LYS A 23 7.47 2.26 5.36
C LYS A 23 8.03 2.03 6.77
N GLY A 24 8.96 2.89 7.21
CA GLY A 24 9.55 2.83 8.55
C GLY A 24 8.53 3.09 9.65
N THR A 25 7.70 4.12 9.51
CA THR A 25 6.62 4.41 10.46
C THR A 25 5.62 3.26 10.54
N TYR A 26 5.23 2.68 9.40
CA TYR A 26 4.33 1.53 9.42
C TYR A 26 4.94 0.27 10.00
N TRP A 27 6.23 0.03 9.73
CA TRP A 27 6.95 -1.05 10.37
C TRP A 27 6.98 -0.86 11.90
N LEU A 28 7.25 0.34 12.39
CA LEU A 28 7.21 0.65 13.84
C LEU A 28 5.82 0.43 14.44
N ILE A 29 4.76 0.91 13.79
CA ILE A 29 3.38 0.70 14.25
C ILE A 29 3.06 -0.80 14.31
N ALA A 30 3.43 -1.56 13.27
CA ALA A 30 3.20 -3.00 13.24
C ALA A 30 3.92 -3.73 14.39
N GLN A 31 5.14 -3.30 14.75
CA GLN A 31 5.89 -3.84 15.89
C GLN A 31 5.30 -3.43 17.24
N ILE A 32 4.85 -2.18 17.41
CA ILE A 32 4.31 -1.68 18.68
C ILE A 32 3.00 -2.37 19.04
N PHE A 33 2.18 -2.71 18.04
CA PHE A 33 0.86 -3.28 18.23
C PHE A 33 0.77 -4.77 17.86
N ASP A 34 1.90 -5.44 17.63
CA ASP A 34 2.01 -6.86 17.25
C ASP A 34 1.07 -7.28 16.11
N TYR A 35 0.92 -6.41 15.10
CA TYR A 35 0.10 -6.73 13.93
C TYR A 35 0.84 -7.71 12.99
N THR A 36 0.16 -8.79 12.61
CA THR A 36 0.68 -9.83 11.73
C THR A 36 0.71 -9.37 10.28
N THR A 37 -0.36 -8.73 9.82
CA THR A 37 -0.46 -8.13 8.47
C THR A 37 -0.75 -6.65 8.59
N TYR A 38 -0.12 -5.87 7.71
CA TYR A 38 -0.32 -4.44 7.65
C TYR A 38 -0.38 -3.98 6.19
N SER A 39 -1.58 -3.68 5.69
CA SER A 39 -1.77 -3.16 4.34
C SER A 39 -2.07 -1.66 4.42
N TYR A 40 -1.36 -0.86 3.63
CA TYR A 40 -1.60 0.57 3.55
C TYR A 40 -1.94 0.95 2.11
N SER A 41 -3.02 1.71 1.95
CA SER A 41 -3.39 2.21 0.63
C SER A 41 -2.59 3.48 0.37
N LEU A 42 -1.38 3.33 -0.16
CA LEU A 42 -0.81 4.39 -0.99
C LEU A 42 -1.66 4.41 -2.25
N SER A 43 -2.78 5.15 -2.25
CA SER A 43 -3.44 5.42 -3.53
C SER A 43 -2.35 6.04 -4.42
N TYR A 44 -2.02 5.38 -5.52
CA TYR A 44 -0.92 5.79 -6.40
C TYR A 44 -1.07 7.27 -6.79
N ILE A 45 -2.32 7.70 -6.94
CA ILE A 45 -2.73 9.08 -7.20
C ILE A 45 -2.37 10.01 -6.04
N SER A 46 -2.64 9.67 -4.77
CA SER A 46 -2.31 10.53 -3.62
C SER A 46 -0.81 10.67 -3.39
N GLY A 47 -0.02 9.63 -3.70
CA GLY A 47 1.44 9.71 -3.61
C GLY A 47 2.05 10.64 -4.65
N TRP A 48 1.65 10.52 -5.92
CA TRP A 48 2.22 11.32 -7.02
C TRP A 48 1.70 12.75 -7.09
N SER A 49 0.41 12.96 -6.86
CA SER A 49 -0.18 14.31 -6.83
C SER A 49 0.44 15.17 -5.73
N LEU A 50 0.76 14.58 -4.58
CA LEU A 50 1.44 15.27 -3.49
C LEU A 50 2.88 15.68 -3.83
N ARG A 51 3.64 14.74 -4.42
CA ARG A 51 5.03 15.01 -4.84
C ARG A 51 5.07 16.12 -5.88
N LEU A 52 4.11 16.13 -6.81
CA LEU A 52 3.94 17.20 -7.78
C LEU A 52 3.65 18.53 -7.09
N LEU A 53 2.76 18.55 -6.09
CA LEU A 53 2.39 19.77 -5.34
C LEU A 53 3.59 20.36 -4.58
N ILE A 54 4.42 19.51 -3.96
CA ILE A 54 5.68 19.92 -3.31
C ILE A 54 6.65 20.51 -4.34
N VAL A 55 6.83 19.88 -5.50
CA VAL A 55 7.70 20.40 -6.56
C VAL A 55 7.19 21.76 -7.06
N LEU A 56 5.88 21.90 -7.30
CA LEU A 56 5.26 23.16 -7.71
C LEU A 56 5.42 24.26 -6.64
N ALA A 57 5.33 23.91 -5.35
CA ALA A 57 5.60 24.82 -4.22
C ALA A 57 6.95 25.51 -4.35
N ILE A 58 7.95 24.69 -4.64
CA ILE A 58 9.35 25.07 -4.63
C ILE A 58 9.69 25.80 -5.91
N VAL A 59 9.22 25.33 -7.06
CA VAL A 59 9.36 26.04 -8.33
C VAL A 59 8.73 27.43 -8.23
N TYR A 60 7.53 27.55 -7.67
CA TYR A 60 6.90 28.84 -7.40
C TYR A 60 7.76 29.72 -6.49
N SER A 61 8.27 29.17 -5.39
CA SER A 61 9.15 29.90 -4.46
C SER A 61 10.41 30.42 -5.14
N ILE A 62 10.99 29.62 -6.03
CA ILE A 62 12.20 29.95 -6.79
C ILE A 62 11.90 31.06 -7.79
N LEU A 63 10.82 30.94 -8.57
CA LEU A 63 10.43 31.95 -9.57
C LEU A 63 10.06 33.28 -8.91
N ALA A 64 9.34 33.23 -7.79
CA ALA A 64 8.99 34.42 -7.02
C ALA A 64 10.25 35.09 -6.46
N TYR A 65 11.20 34.31 -5.90
CA TYR A 65 12.45 34.84 -5.38
C TYR A 65 13.36 35.39 -6.49
N SER A 66 13.45 34.72 -7.65
CA SER A 66 14.30 35.16 -8.76
C SER A 66 13.78 36.42 -9.44
N ARG A 67 12.46 36.62 -9.49
CA ARG A 67 11.84 37.75 -10.18
C ARG A 67 11.66 38.99 -9.30
N TYR A 68 11.42 38.80 -8.00
CA TYR A 68 11.07 39.91 -7.10
C TYR A 68 12.08 40.15 -5.97
N GLY A 69 13.11 39.30 -5.83
CA GLY A 69 14.14 39.41 -4.78
C GLY A 69 13.64 39.11 -3.36
N GLN A 70 12.35 39.31 -3.08
CA GLN A 70 11.66 38.98 -1.84
C GLN A 70 10.23 38.49 -2.13
N LEU A 71 9.74 37.56 -1.31
CA LEU A 71 8.34 37.14 -1.31
C LEU A 71 7.50 38.18 -0.57
N THR A 72 6.80 39.05 -1.31
CA THR A 72 5.96 40.10 -0.74
C THR A 72 4.53 39.62 -0.49
N GLY A 73 3.90 40.15 0.57
CA GLY A 73 2.48 40.03 0.95
C GLY A 73 1.74 38.75 0.51
N PHE A 74 1.14 38.81 -0.68
CA PHE A 74 0.33 37.73 -1.25
C PHE A 74 1.14 36.46 -1.55
N GLY A 75 2.37 36.58 -2.07
CA GLY A 75 3.22 35.43 -2.38
C GLY A 75 3.64 34.65 -1.13
N LYS A 76 3.87 35.35 -0.02
CA LYS A 76 4.14 34.71 1.29
C LYS A 76 2.93 33.93 1.79
N LYS A 77 1.71 34.49 1.68
CA LYS A 77 0.47 33.81 2.06
C LYS A 77 0.20 32.59 1.17
N ALA A 78 0.39 32.72 -0.14
CA ALA A 78 0.25 31.62 -1.09
C ALA A 78 1.24 30.48 -0.79
N LEU A 79 2.49 30.81 -0.49
CA LEU A 79 3.49 29.82 -0.11
C LEU A 79 3.12 29.10 1.19
N ILE A 80 2.68 29.83 2.22
CA ILE A 80 2.25 29.23 3.48
C ILE A 80 1.06 28.30 3.25
N GLY A 81 0.03 28.74 2.52
CA GLY A 81 -1.13 27.91 2.21
C GLY A 81 -0.72 26.63 1.46
N LEU A 82 0.20 26.74 0.52
CA LEU A 82 0.66 25.62 -0.27
C LEU A 82 1.54 24.64 0.55
N LEU A 83 2.36 25.16 1.48
CA LEU A 83 3.05 24.33 2.48
C LEU A 83 2.07 23.57 3.37
N ILE A 84 1.00 24.21 3.84
CA ILE A 84 -0.04 23.54 4.64
C ILE A 84 -0.68 22.40 3.85
N VAL A 85 -1.06 22.63 2.59
CA VAL A 85 -1.64 21.59 1.71
C VAL A 85 -0.65 20.44 1.51
N CYS A 86 0.63 20.74 1.31
CA CYS A 86 1.67 19.72 1.19
C CYS A 86 1.81 18.91 2.50
N SER A 87 1.88 19.58 3.66
CA SER A 87 1.97 18.92 4.96
C SER A 87 0.77 18.01 5.23
N VAL A 88 -0.45 18.49 5.00
CA VAL A 88 -1.67 17.69 5.17
C VAL A 88 -1.60 16.44 4.29
N GLY A 89 -1.24 16.59 3.02
CA GLY A 89 -1.20 15.43 2.13
C GLY A 89 0.01 14.49 2.36
N VAL A 90 1.08 14.92 3.03
CA VAL A 90 2.13 14.01 3.55
C VAL A 90 1.57 13.19 4.71
N ILE A 91 0.78 13.82 5.57
CA ILE A 91 0.24 13.24 6.80
C ILE A 91 -0.90 12.24 6.51
N VAL A 92 -1.79 12.57 5.58
CA VAL A 92 -2.99 11.77 5.26
C VAL A 92 -2.69 10.28 4.98
N PRO A 93 -1.67 9.92 4.18
CA PRO A 93 -1.28 8.53 3.98
C PRO A 93 -1.09 7.77 5.28
N TYR A 94 -0.41 8.34 6.29
CA TYR A 94 -0.10 7.66 7.56
C TYR A 94 -1.35 7.25 8.36
N PHE A 95 -2.49 7.89 8.11
CA PHE A 95 -3.77 7.58 8.74
C PHE A 95 -4.66 6.69 7.87
N ASN A 96 -4.14 6.09 6.80
CA ASN A 96 -4.93 5.22 5.93
C ASN A 96 -4.29 3.84 5.81
N TYR A 97 -4.60 2.99 6.79
CA TYR A 97 -4.06 1.65 6.89
C TYR A 97 -5.10 0.66 7.40
N THR A 98 -4.82 -0.60 7.10
CA THR A 98 -5.52 -1.75 7.60
C THR A 98 -4.49 -2.67 8.24
N ALA A 99 -4.80 -3.17 9.43
CA ALA A 99 -3.93 -4.10 10.15
C ALA A 99 -4.75 -5.25 10.73
N ALA A 100 -4.16 -6.43 10.80
CA ALA A 100 -4.76 -7.58 11.47
C ALA A 100 -3.67 -8.35 12.22
N GLY A 101 -3.99 -8.81 13.43
CA GLY A 101 -3.12 -9.61 14.28
C GLY A 101 -3.92 -10.37 15.33
N GLU A 102 -3.25 -10.98 16.30
CA GLU A 102 -3.90 -11.83 17.31
C GLU A 102 -4.95 -11.08 18.13
N ALA A 103 -4.64 -9.82 18.51
CA ALA A 103 -5.52 -8.98 19.31
C ALA A 103 -6.80 -8.56 18.58
N GLY A 104 -6.79 -8.55 17.24
CA GLY A 104 -7.94 -8.14 16.43
C GLY A 104 -7.54 -7.45 15.14
N ILE A 105 -8.51 -6.76 14.57
CA ILE A 105 -8.43 -6.20 13.22
C ILE A 105 -8.76 -4.71 13.28
N VAL A 106 -7.95 -3.88 12.63
CA VAL A 106 -8.09 -2.42 12.66
C VAL A 106 -8.08 -1.86 11.25
N ARG A 107 -9.04 -1.00 10.97
CA ARG A 107 -9.05 -0.13 9.79
C ARG A 107 -8.97 1.32 10.25
N GLN A 108 -7.83 1.95 10.02
CA GLN A 108 -7.65 3.38 10.25
C GLN A 108 -7.86 4.12 8.93
N LYS A 109 -8.76 5.09 8.95
CA LYS A 109 -8.87 6.17 7.96
C LYS A 109 -8.54 7.50 8.62
N LEU A 110 -8.43 8.57 7.83
CA LEU A 110 -8.06 9.90 8.32
C LEU A 110 -8.92 10.38 9.51
N TRP A 111 -10.23 10.13 9.47
CA TRP A 111 -11.20 10.62 10.47
C TRP A 111 -11.96 9.51 11.19
N SER A 112 -11.68 8.25 10.89
CA SER A 112 -12.41 7.12 11.47
C SER A 112 -11.45 5.97 11.77
N ARG A 113 -11.72 5.27 12.87
CA ARG A 113 -11.04 4.03 13.22
C ARG A 113 -12.09 2.98 13.48
N ASP A 114 -12.12 1.96 12.64
CA ASP A 114 -12.95 0.79 12.84
C ASP A 114 -12.09 -0.31 13.46
N THR A 115 -12.58 -0.92 14.53
CA THR A 115 -11.92 -2.05 15.21
C THR A 115 -12.88 -3.23 15.23
N TYR A 116 -12.43 -4.37 14.73
CA TYR A 116 -13.20 -5.61 14.68
C TYR A 116 -12.50 -6.69 15.51
N LYS A 117 -13.30 -7.49 16.21
CA LYS A 117 -12.83 -8.71 16.86
C LYS A 117 -12.87 -9.85 15.85
N TRP A 118 -12.10 -10.90 16.14
CA TRP A 118 -12.15 -12.14 15.36
C TRP A 118 -13.52 -12.82 15.38
N SER A 119 -14.31 -12.62 16.44
CA SER A 119 -15.71 -13.07 16.53
C SER A 119 -16.64 -12.43 15.51
N ASP A 120 -16.25 -11.27 14.98
CA ASP A 120 -17.08 -10.49 14.05
C ASP A 120 -16.81 -10.92 12.60
N VAL A 121 -15.83 -11.79 12.36
CA VAL A 121 -15.46 -12.31 11.04
C VAL A 121 -16.30 -13.54 10.74
N SER A 122 -17.11 -13.47 9.69
CA SER A 122 -17.96 -14.58 9.24
C SER A 122 -17.21 -15.57 8.36
N SER A 123 -16.38 -15.07 7.44
CA SER A 123 -15.60 -15.89 6.52
C SER A 123 -14.41 -15.12 5.96
N VAL A 124 -13.51 -15.84 5.29
CA VAL A 124 -12.39 -15.27 4.55
C VAL A 124 -12.48 -15.72 3.12
N SER A 125 -12.28 -14.82 2.15
CA SER A 125 -12.13 -15.19 0.75
C SER A 125 -10.77 -14.83 0.19
N THR A 126 -10.19 -15.70 -0.62
CA THR A 126 -8.90 -15.48 -1.28
C THR A 126 -9.04 -15.39 -2.80
N TYR A 127 -8.40 -14.39 -3.40
CA TYR A 127 -8.41 -14.19 -4.86
C TYR A 127 -7.02 -13.95 -5.42
N ALA A 128 -6.75 -14.49 -6.60
CA ALA A 128 -5.58 -14.16 -7.38
C ALA A 128 -5.99 -13.95 -8.85
N TYR A 129 -5.85 -12.73 -9.36
CA TYR A 129 -6.32 -12.39 -10.71
C TYR A 129 -5.43 -11.35 -11.40
N PHE A 130 -5.42 -11.31 -12.73
CA PHE A 130 -4.80 -10.18 -13.43
C PHE A 130 -5.86 -9.12 -13.69
N PRO A 131 -5.62 -7.85 -13.33
CA PRO A 131 -6.53 -6.78 -13.69
C PRO A 131 -6.58 -6.66 -15.23
N ASP A 132 -7.79 -6.60 -15.79
CA ASP A 132 -7.99 -6.38 -17.23
C ASP A 132 -7.23 -5.14 -17.71
N ARG A 133 -6.79 -5.19 -18.98
CA ARG A 133 -5.71 -4.42 -19.65
C ARG A 133 -5.74 -2.86 -19.58
N GLY A 134 -6.49 -2.23 -18.68
CA GLY A 134 -6.54 -0.78 -18.48
C GLY A 134 -5.55 -0.21 -17.44
N TYR A 135 -4.98 -1.04 -16.55
CA TYR A 135 -4.15 -0.55 -15.42
C TYR A 135 -2.73 -1.13 -15.32
N SER A 136 -2.27 -1.95 -16.28
CA SER A 136 -0.95 -2.64 -16.21
C SER A 136 0.26 -1.83 -16.74
N LEU A 137 0.14 -0.50 -16.84
CA LEU A 137 1.26 0.30 -17.37
C LEU A 137 2.52 0.23 -16.49
N PHE A 138 2.41 0.01 -15.17
CA PHE A 138 3.55 0.22 -14.25
C PHE A 138 3.99 -0.94 -13.35
N ASN A 139 3.33 -2.12 -13.38
CA ASN A 139 3.62 -3.19 -12.42
C ASN A 139 4.26 -4.46 -12.99
N GLY A 140 4.74 -4.47 -14.23
CA GLY A 140 5.46 -5.63 -14.78
C GLY A 140 6.87 -5.77 -14.20
N SER A 141 7.20 -6.90 -13.58
CA SER A 141 8.59 -7.26 -13.32
C SER A 141 9.17 -7.90 -14.57
N ARG A 142 10.32 -7.40 -15.06
CA ARG A 142 11.06 -8.07 -16.13
C ARG A 142 11.68 -9.35 -15.58
N ARG A 143 11.26 -10.51 -16.10
CA ARG A 143 11.98 -11.78 -15.97
C ARG A 143 12.44 -12.14 -17.38
N ASN A 144 13.75 -12.24 -17.60
CA ASN A 144 14.35 -12.53 -18.91
C ASN A 144 13.89 -11.61 -20.06
N GLY A 145 13.73 -10.30 -19.80
CA GLY A 145 13.35 -9.32 -20.83
C GLY A 145 11.86 -9.28 -21.19
N ILE A 146 11.05 -10.24 -20.72
CA ILE A 146 9.61 -10.29 -20.96
C ILE A 146 8.87 -9.55 -19.84
N LYS A 147 7.96 -8.63 -20.20
CA LYS A 147 7.09 -7.93 -19.25
C LYS A 147 5.96 -8.88 -18.85
N VAL A 148 6.15 -9.59 -17.75
CA VAL A 148 5.11 -10.43 -17.17
C VAL A 148 4.20 -9.52 -16.34
N ASP A 149 2.91 -9.48 -16.66
CA ASP A 149 1.92 -8.82 -15.82
C ASP A 149 1.97 -9.44 -14.42
N LYS A 150 1.85 -8.64 -13.36
CA LYS A 150 1.82 -9.17 -11.99
C LYS A 150 0.37 -9.45 -11.60
N PRO A 151 0.07 -10.64 -11.05
CA PRO A 151 -1.25 -10.90 -10.51
C PRO A 151 -1.50 -10.00 -9.31
N LYS A 152 -2.73 -9.55 -9.16
CA LYS A 152 -3.24 -8.93 -7.94
C LYS A 152 -3.79 -10.05 -7.06
N MET A 153 -3.32 -10.06 -5.82
CA MET A 153 -3.70 -11.03 -4.81
C MET A 153 -4.49 -10.33 -3.71
N GLU A 154 -5.54 -10.98 -3.22
CA GLU A 154 -6.41 -10.45 -2.18
C GLU A 154 -6.68 -11.53 -1.11
N TYR A 155 -6.68 -11.10 0.14
CA TYR A 155 -7.09 -11.88 1.30
C TYR A 155 -8.13 -11.04 2.02
N THR A 156 -9.41 -11.35 1.79
CA THR A 156 -10.52 -10.49 2.19
C THR A 156 -11.24 -11.13 3.37
N LEU A 157 -11.29 -10.42 4.48
CA LEU A 157 -12.10 -10.75 5.65
C LEU A 157 -13.53 -10.26 5.39
N HIS A 158 -14.52 -11.12 5.55
CA HIS A 158 -15.94 -10.78 5.53
C HIS A 158 -16.47 -10.76 6.95
N TYR A 159 -17.18 -9.69 7.29
CA TYR A 159 -17.73 -9.50 8.63
C TYR A 159 -19.22 -9.84 8.65
N THR A 160 -19.72 -10.18 9.84
CA THR A 160 -21.13 -10.50 10.08
C THR A 160 -22.09 -9.34 9.76
N ASP A 161 -21.60 -8.10 9.73
CA ASP A 161 -22.37 -6.91 9.35
C ASP A 161 -22.43 -6.66 7.84
N GLY A 162 -21.90 -7.59 7.03
CA GLY A 162 -21.86 -7.51 5.57
C GLY A 162 -20.73 -6.65 5.00
N ARG A 163 -19.88 -6.06 5.85
CA ARG A 163 -18.68 -5.36 5.38
C ARG A 163 -17.58 -6.35 5.03
N SER A 164 -16.65 -5.91 4.19
CA SER A 164 -15.47 -6.69 3.85
C SER A 164 -14.20 -5.85 3.81
N MET A 165 -13.05 -6.49 4.00
CA MET A 165 -11.78 -5.81 4.09
C MET A 165 -10.61 -6.67 3.62
N ASN A 166 -9.87 -6.16 2.63
CA ASN A 166 -8.65 -6.80 2.16
C ASN A 166 -7.46 -6.49 3.09
N VAL A 167 -6.82 -7.55 3.58
CA VAL A 167 -5.66 -7.52 4.48
C VAL A 167 -4.40 -8.08 3.81
N TRP A 168 -4.41 -8.21 2.47
CA TRP A 168 -3.24 -8.65 1.72
C TRP A 168 -2.05 -7.69 1.89
N ASP A 169 -0.90 -8.23 2.31
CA ASP A 169 0.37 -7.53 2.42
C ASP A 169 1.50 -8.34 1.73
N ARG A 170 2.32 -9.06 2.51
CA ARG A 170 3.36 -9.96 2.03
C ARG A 170 2.95 -11.40 2.29
N LEU A 171 3.40 -12.32 1.43
CA LEU A 171 3.06 -13.74 1.58
C LEU A 171 3.36 -14.26 2.99
N SER A 172 4.56 -14.02 3.53
CA SER A 172 4.94 -14.48 4.88
C SER A 172 4.04 -13.94 6.00
N HIS A 173 3.49 -12.73 5.84
CA HIS A 173 2.57 -12.13 6.80
C HIS A 173 1.17 -12.74 6.64
N VAL A 174 0.72 -12.91 5.40
CA VAL A 174 -0.57 -13.53 5.09
C VAL A 174 -0.59 -15.00 5.52
N VAL A 175 0.53 -15.73 5.43
CA VAL A 175 0.66 -17.11 5.93
C VAL A 175 0.38 -17.17 7.44
N LYS A 176 1.04 -16.31 8.23
CA LYS A 176 0.80 -16.24 9.68
C LYS A 176 -0.65 -15.87 10.00
N LEU A 177 -1.22 -14.93 9.25
CA LEU A 177 -2.63 -14.56 9.39
C LEU A 177 -3.55 -15.75 9.06
N HIS A 178 -3.23 -16.48 8.00
CA HIS A 178 -4.01 -17.63 7.55
C HIS A 178 -3.98 -18.77 8.58
N GLU A 179 -2.83 -19.03 9.20
CA GLU A 179 -2.72 -19.95 10.34
C GLU A 179 -3.58 -19.50 11.53
N LEU A 180 -3.58 -18.20 11.86
CA LEU A 180 -4.43 -17.64 12.90
C LEU A 180 -5.93 -17.82 12.58
N VAL A 181 -6.34 -17.51 11.34
CA VAL A 181 -7.74 -17.68 10.88
C VAL A 181 -8.18 -19.14 10.99
N LYS A 182 -7.33 -20.09 10.58
CA LYS A 182 -7.57 -21.53 10.75
C LYS A 182 -7.69 -21.92 12.21
N ALA A 183 -6.79 -21.44 13.06
CA ALA A 183 -6.83 -21.71 14.50
C ALA A 183 -8.10 -21.17 15.18
N LYS A 184 -8.70 -20.10 14.64
CA LYS A 184 -9.99 -19.56 15.09
C LYS A 184 -11.21 -20.29 14.50
N GLY A 185 -11.01 -21.26 13.61
CA GLY A 185 -12.11 -22.01 12.98
C GLY A 185 -12.96 -21.18 12.01
N ILE A 186 -12.43 -20.06 11.51
CA ILE A 186 -13.14 -19.19 10.55
C ILE A 186 -13.11 -19.87 9.17
N PRO A 187 -14.26 -19.99 8.47
CA PRO A 187 -14.31 -20.64 7.17
C PRO A 187 -13.56 -19.83 6.10
N ILE A 188 -12.84 -20.54 5.24
CA ILE A 188 -12.01 -19.96 4.18
C ILE A 188 -12.57 -20.43 2.83
N GLU A 189 -12.94 -19.48 1.99
CA GLU A 189 -13.51 -19.67 0.65
C GLU A 189 -12.47 -19.32 -0.42
N HIS A 190 -12.05 -20.31 -1.19
CA HIS A 190 -11.14 -20.12 -2.30
C HIS A 190 -11.93 -19.78 -3.57
N GLN A 191 -12.21 -18.49 -3.79
CA GLN A 191 -13.23 -18.09 -4.77
C GLN A 191 -12.73 -17.98 -6.20
N ALA A 192 -11.56 -17.39 -6.47
CA ALA A 192 -11.06 -17.32 -7.84
C ALA A 192 -9.54 -17.20 -7.96
N VAL A 193 -8.96 -18.11 -8.72
CA VAL A 193 -7.59 -18.03 -9.21
C VAL A 193 -7.66 -18.01 -10.74
N ASP A 194 -7.15 -16.93 -11.34
CA ASP A 194 -7.10 -16.80 -12.80
C ASP A 194 -6.36 -17.99 -13.40
N SER A 195 -6.92 -18.56 -14.47
CA SER A 195 -6.40 -19.78 -15.10
C SER A 195 -4.95 -19.65 -15.53
N ARG A 196 -4.49 -18.45 -15.89
CA ARG A 196 -3.08 -18.19 -16.22
C ARG A 196 -2.15 -18.41 -15.02
N ILE A 197 -2.62 -18.12 -13.81
CA ILE A 197 -1.89 -18.39 -12.56
C ILE A 197 -1.88 -19.90 -12.28
N LEU A 198 -2.99 -20.60 -12.52
CA LEU A 198 -3.07 -22.05 -12.34
C LEU A 198 -2.11 -22.82 -13.26
N THR A 199 -1.94 -22.37 -14.50
CA THR A 199 -1.08 -23.04 -15.50
C THR A 199 0.41 -22.85 -15.22
N GLU A 200 0.84 -21.66 -14.80
CA GLU A 200 2.25 -21.36 -14.56
C GLU A 200 2.48 -20.56 -13.26
N PRO A 201 2.13 -21.12 -12.08
CA PRO A 201 2.12 -20.31 -10.86
C PRO A 201 3.54 -19.85 -10.49
N GLY A 202 4.59 -20.59 -10.85
CA GLY A 202 5.99 -20.22 -10.59
C GLY A 202 6.49 -19.05 -11.44
N LEU A 203 5.77 -18.69 -12.51
CA LEU A 203 6.05 -17.49 -13.30
C LEU A 203 5.50 -16.22 -12.61
N TYR A 204 4.35 -16.34 -11.95
CA TYR A 204 3.54 -15.21 -11.48
C TYR A 204 3.53 -15.01 -9.96
N LEU A 205 3.64 -16.08 -9.19
CA LEU A 205 3.66 -16.07 -7.74
C LEU A 205 5.09 -16.28 -7.24
N ARG A 206 5.57 -15.37 -6.38
CA ARG A 206 6.87 -15.50 -5.70
C ARG A 206 6.63 -15.96 -4.27
N GLY A 207 7.17 -17.12 -3.90
CA GLY A 207 7.01 -17.70 -2.57
C GLY A 207 7.11 -19.22 -2.58
N ASP A 208 6.94 -19.83 -1.40
CA ASP A 208 6.82 -21.29 -1.26
C ASP A 208 5.48 -21.76 -1.87
N SER A 209 5.52 -22.74 -2.79
CA SER A 209 4.33 -23.35 -3.40
C SER A 209 3.34 -23.81 -2.35
N ARG A 210 3.85 -24.40 -1.27
CA ARG A 210 3.00 -25.02 -0.24
C ARG A 210 2.16 -23.97 0.45
N GLN A 211 2.77 -22.82 0.77
CA GLN A 211 2.09 -21.68 1.39
C GLN A 211 1.03 -21.07 0.46
N LEU A 212 1.34 -20.95 -0.83
CA LEU A 212 0.41 -20.41 -1.83
C LEU A 212 -0.76 -21.37 -2.09
N LYS A 213 -0.48 -22.68 -2.16
CA LYS A 213 -1.50 -23.72 -2.23
C LYS A 213 -2.44 -23.65 -1.04
N ASP A 214 -1.89 -23.50 0.16
CA ASP A 214 -2.67 -23.44 1.39
C ASP A 214 -3.57 -22.21 1.45
N ILE A 215 -3.03 -21.03 1.06
CA ILE A 215 -3.78 -19.79 1.07
C ILE A 215 -4.86 -19.76 -0.02
N PHE A 216 -4.53 -20.14 -1.26
CA PHE A 216 -5.42 -19.97 -2.41
C PHE A 216 -6.19 -21.23 -2.81
N GLY A 217 -5.97 -22.36 -2.14
CA GLY A 217 -6.59 -23.63 -2.51
C GLY A 217 -6.15 -24.16 -3.87
N ILE A 218 -4.98 -23.75 -4.36
CA ILE A 218 -4.49 -24.13 -5.70
C ILE A 218 -3.86 -25.53 -5.64
N GLU A 219 -4.50 -26.52 -6.27
CA GLU A 219 -3.85 -27.79 -6.58
C GLU A 219 -2.87 -27.59 -7.75
N MET A 220 -1.62 -27.27 -7.42
CA MET A 220 -0.55 -27.14 -8.42
C MET A 220 -0.10 -28.54 -8.86
N LYS A 221 -0.24 -28.85 -10.15
CA LYS A 221 0.48 -29.96 -10.78
C LYS A 221 1.95 -29.56 -10.92
N ASP A 222 2.84 -30.39 -10.37
CA ASP A 222 4.28 -30.38 -10.62
C ASP A 222 5.05 -29.09 -10.26
N TRP A 223 5.34 -28.91 -8.96
CA TRP A 223 6.42 -28.04 -8.46
C TRP A 223 7.45 -28.89 -7.72
N ASN A 224 8.48 -29.32 -8.44
CA ASN A 224 9.76 -29.77 -7.86
C ASN A 224 10.85 -28.78 -8.27
#